data_AF-A0A2H9MRG6-F1
#
_entry.id   AF-A0A2H9MRG6-F1
#
_cell.length_a   1.000
_cell.length_b   1.000
_cell.length_c   1.000
_cell.angle_alpha   90.00
_cell.angle_beta   90.00
_cell.angle_gamma   90.00
#
_symmetry.space_group_name_H-M   'P 1'
#
loop_
_entity.id
_entity.type
_entity.pdbx_description
1 polymer ?
#
loop_
_entity_poly.entity_id
_entity_poly.type
_entity_poly.pdbx_seq_one_letter_code
_entity_poly.pdbx_strand_id
1 'polypeptide(L)' 'MKLHFDDFIYGSIDGAVTTFAIVAGVIGASLPSGIILILGFANLFADGFSMAAANYQAS' A
#
# COMPACT_ATOMS: atom_id res chain seq x y z
N MET A 1 -17.99 -0.14 19.29
CA MET A 1 -17.00 -1.13 18.84
C MET A 1 -17.20 -1.32 17.35
N LYS A 2 -16.68 -0.39 16.53
CA LYS A 2 -16.83 -0.43 15.06
C LYS A 2 -15.74 -1.35 14.48
N LEU A 3 -16.08 -2.01 13.38
CA LEU A 3 -15.55 -3.31 12.95
C LEU A 3 -14.11 -3.23 12.42
N HIS A 4 -13.18 -3.93 13.07
CA HIS A 4 -11.79 -4.13 12.60
C HIS A 4 -11.69 -4.95 11.29
N PHE A 5 -12.77 -5.62 10.88
CA PHE A 5 -12.78 -6.51 9.72
C PHE A 5 -12.81 -5.74 8.40
N ASP A 6 -13.53 -4.61 8.37
CA ASP A 6 -13.64 -3.77 7.18
C ASP A 6 -12.30 -3.09 6.88
N ASP A 7 -11.62 -2.54 7.90
CA ASP A 7 -10.28 -1.95 7.78
C ASP A 7 -9.26 -2.98 7.28
N PHE A 8 -9.36 -4.23 7.71
CA PHE A 8 -8.50 -5.31 7.21
C PHE A 8 -8.74 -5.63 5.73
N ILE A 9 -10.01 -5.67 5.30
CA ILE A 9 -10.37 -5.92 3.90
C ILE A 9 -9.94 -4.74 3.03
N TYR A 10 -10.25 -3.50 3.43
CA TYR A 10 -9.86 -2.30 2.70
C TYR A 10 -8.35 -2.14 2.61
N GLY A 11 -7.62 -2.36 3.70
CA GLY A 11 -6.15 -2.32 3.69
C GLY A 11 -5.53 -3.42 2.82
N SER A 12 -6.12 -4.62 2.81
CA SER A 12 -5.66 -5.71 1.93
C SER A 12 -5.87 -5.38 0.45
N ILE A 13 -7.01 -4.79 0.10
CA ILE A 13 -7.32 -4.38 -1.27
C ILE A 13 -6.41 -3.23 -1.70
N ASP A 14 -6.24 -2.21 -0.85
CA ASP A 14 -5.40 -1.04 -1.13
C ASP A 14 -3.95 -1.47 -1.42
N GLY A 15 -3.35 -2.24 -0.51
CA GLY A 15 -1.99 -2.74 -0.68
C GLY A 15 -1.79 -3.63 -1.91
N ALA A 16 -2.80 -4.44 -2.29
CA ALA A 16 -2.73 -5.25 -3.51
C ALA A 16 -2.79 -4.38 -4.78
N VAL A 17 -3.68 -3.39 -4.82
CA VAL A 17 -3.87 -2.51 -5.97
C VAL A 17 -2.67 -1.57 -6.14
N THR A 18 -2.16 -0.97 -5.07
CA THR A 18 -0.98 -0.08 -5.14
C THR A 18 0.27 -0.83 -5.53
N THR A 19 0.51 -2.03 -5.00
CA THR A 19 1.63 -2.90 -5.43
C THR A 19 1.54 -3.25 -6.91
N PHE A 20 0.35 -3.61 -7.40
CA PHE A 20 0.14 -3.88 -8.82
C PHE A 20 0.42 -2.66 -9.69
N ALA A 21 -0.05 -1.48 -9.29
CA ALA A 21 0.19 -0.23 -9.99
C ALA A 21 1.68 0.11 -10.08
N ILE A 22 2.44 -0.08 -8.99
CA ILE A 22 3.90 0.14 -8.96
C ILE A 22 4.60 -0.82 -9.92
N VAL A 23 4.29 -2.12 -9.85
CA VAL A 23 4.89 -3.13 -10.73
C VAL A 23 4.59 -2.80 -12.20
N ALA A 24 3.32 -2.52 -12.53
CA ALA A 24 2.91 -2.16 -13.88
C ALA A 24 3.58 -0.87 -14.38
N GLY A 25 3.73 0.14 -13.52
CA GLY A 25 4.38 1.41 -13.84
C GLY A 25 5.87 1.26 -14.10
N VAL A 26 6.59 0.51 -13.26
CA VAL A 26 8.04 0.29 -13.42
C VAL A 26 8.34 -0.55 -14.67
N ILE A 27 7.53 -1.59 -14.94
CA ILE A 27 7.64 -2.38 -16.16
C ILE A 27 7.31 -1.52 -17.39
N GLY A 28 6.22 -0.74 -17.34
CA GLY A 28 5.81 0.16 -18.42
C GLY A 28 6.83 1.26 -18.74
N ALA A 29 7.59 1.71 -17.75
CA ALA A 29 8.66 2.70 -17.90
C ALA A 29 10.03 2.07 -18.27
N SER A 30 10.11 0.75 -18.47
CA SER A 30 11.36 0.02 -18.76
C SER A 30 12.47 0.26 -17.72
N LEU A 31 12.08 0.42 -16.45
CA LEU A 31 13.00 0.67 -15.35
C LEU A 31 13.57 -0.66 -14.79
N PRO A 32 14.77 -0.63 -14.16
CA PRO A 32 15.35 -1.80 -13.52
C PRO A 32 14.43 -2.42 -12.46
N SER A 33 14.37 -3.75 -12.41
CA SER A 33 13.53 -4.50 -11.46
C SER A 33 13.85 -4.24 -9.99
N GLY A 34 15.07 -3.81 -9.67
CA GLY A 34 15.43 -3.37 -8.31
C GLY A 34 14.59 -2.19 -7.80
N ILE A 35 14.10 -1.34 -8.70
CA ILE A 35 13.24 -0.19 -8.36
C ILE A 35 11.86 -0.65 -7.89
N ILE A 36 11.36 -1.79 -8.41
CA ILE A 36 10.09 -2.40 -7.96
C ILE A 36 10.17 -2.74 -6.47
N LEU A 37 11.27 -3.32 -6.02
CA LEU A 37 11.44 -3.70 -4.62
C LEU A 37 11.49 -2.45 -3.72
N ILE A 38 12.28 -1.45 -4.11
CA ILE A 38 12.41 -0.21 -3.34
C ILE A 38 11.07 0.53 -3.24
N LEU A 39 10.40 0.75 -4.38
CA LEU A 39 9.10 1.44 -4.42
C LEU A 39 7.98 0.61 -3.78
N GLY A 40 7.99 -0.71 -3.94
CA GLY A 40 7.01 -1.62 -3.35
C GLY A 40 7.08 -1.60 -1.82
N PHE A 41 8.29 -1.76 -1.25
CA PHE A 41 8.46 -1.65 0.20
C PHE A 41 8.14 -0.24 0.71
N ALA A 42 8.62 0.81 0.03
CA ALA A 42 8.35 2.18 0.42
C ALA A 42 6.84 2.49 0.49
N ASN A 43 6.07 2.10 -0.54
CA ASN A 43 4.63 2.33 -0.56
C ASN A 43 3.89 1.45 0.46
N LEU A 44 4.25 0.17 0.61
CA LEU A 44 3.60 -0.71 1.60
C LEU A 44 3.73 -0.16 3.03
N PHE A 45 4.91 0.34 3.41
CA PHE A 45 5.10 0.99 4.70
C PHE A 45 4.35 2.32 4.81
N ALA A 46 4.35 3.13 3.74
CA ALA A 46 3.66 4.42 3.72
C ALA A 46 2.14 4.26 3.87
N ASP A 47 1.52 3.37 3.09
CA ASP A 47 0.07 3.13 3.12
C ASP A 47 -0.34 2.54 4.47
N GLY A 48 0.38 1.54 4.97
CA GLY A 48 0.14 0.94 6.28
C GLY A 48 0.28 1.92 7.44
N PHE A 49 1.29 2.80 7.40
CA PHE A 49 1.48 3.84 8.40
C PHE A 49 0.40 4.92 8.32
N SER A 50 0.03 5.35 7.11
CA SER A 50 -1.02 6.34 6.88
C SER A 50 -2.37 5.85 7.41
N MET A 51 -2.74 4.60 7.12
CA MET A 51 -3.96 3.99 7.64
C MET A 51 -3.96 3.89 9.17
N ALA A 52 -2.84 3.45 9.77
CA ALA A 52 -2.72 3.36 11.23
C ALA A 52 -2.80 4.75 11.91
N ALA A 53 -2.12 5.75 11.35
CA ALA A 53 -2.14 7.11 11.85
C ALA A 53 -3.53 7.76 11.72
N ALA A 54 -4.21 7.53 10.59
CA ALA A 54 -5.57 8.01 10.38
C ALA A 54 -6.55 7.40 11.40
N ASN A 55 -6.46 6.10 11.66
CA ASN A 55 -7.31 5.44 12.65
C ASN A 55 -7.01 5.92 14.09
N TYR A 56 -5.75 6.23 14.39
CA TYR A 56 -5.37 6.81 15.68
C TYR A 56 -5.94 8.23 15.88
N GLN A 57 -5.90 9.07 14.84
CA GLN A 57 -6.45 10.43 14.90
C GLN A 57 -7.98 10.49 14.86
N ALA A 58 -8.63 9.49 14.27
CA ALA A 58 -10.09 9.40 14.20
C ALA A 58 -10.73 8.91 15.52
N SER A 59 -9.90 8.46 16.47
CA SER A 59 -10.29 8.08 17.84
C SER A 59 -10.33 9.28 18.78
#